data_AF-A0A3D1DHQ1-F1
#
_entry.id   AF-A0A3D1DHQ1-F1
#
_cell.length_a   1.000
_cell.length_b   1.000
_cell.length_c   1.000
_cell.angle_alpha   90.00
_cell.angle_beta   90.00
_cell.angle_gamma   90.00
#
_symmetry.space_group_name_H-M   'P 1'
#
loop_
_entity.id
_entity.type
_entity.pdbx_description
1 polymer ?
#
loop_
_entity_poly.entity_id
_entity_poly.type
_entity_poly.pdbx_seq_one_letter_code
_entity_poly.pdbx_strand_id
1 'polypeptide(L)' 'LVVVCGEMGRTPKKYGNWGRSHWTYCFPALMAGAGIRGGVTYGTSDKQAGFPIDKPVSPEQMSATIFHAL' A
#
# COMPACT_ATOMS: atom_id res chain seq x y z
N LEU A 1 -0.08 16.46 7.13
CA LEU A 1 0.19 15.02 6.88
C LEU A 1 1.05 14.90 5.62
N VAL A 2 2.10 14.08 5.64
CA VAL A 2 2.85 13.70 4.42
C VAL A 2 2.46 12.27 4.05
N VAL A 3 2.09 12.04 2.80
CA VAL A 3 1.70 10.73 2.26
C VAL A 3 2.57 10.42 1.04
N VAL A 4 3.19 9.25 1.04
CA VAL A 4 3.91 8.69 -0.11
C VAL A 4 3.30 7.32 -0.39
N CYS A 5 2.68 7.14 -1.55
CA CYS A 5 2.04 5.88 -1.92
C CYS A 5 2.29 5.54 -3.39
N GLY A 6 2.31 4.25 -3.69
CA GLY A 6 2.10 3.78 -5.06
C GLY A 6 0.61 3.77 -5.41
N GLU A 7 0.32 3.60 -6.69
CA GLU A 7 -1.05 3.36 -7.19
C GLU A 7 -1.18 1.92 -7.70
N MET A 8 -0.19 1.50 -8.48
CA MET A 8 -0.13 0.20 -9.12
C MET A 8 1.33 -0.23 -9.29
N GLY A 9 1.57 -1.53 -9.18
CA GLY A 9 2.87 -2.15 -9.36
C GLY A 9 2.88 -3.18 -10.48
N ARG A 10 3.88 -4.05 -10.43
CA ARG A 10 4.00 -5.22 -11.31
C ARG A 10 3.83 -6.49 -10.49
N THR A 11 3.41 -7.57 -11.14
CA THR A 11 3.28 -8.88 -10.52
C THR A 11 4.60 -9.29 -9.85
N PRO A 12 4.62 -9.90 -8.65
CA PRO A 12 5.89 -10.30 -8.05
C PRO A 12 6.70 -11.31 -8.87
N LYS A 13 6.01 -12.11 -9.69
CA LYS A 13 6.61 -12.99 -10.67
C LYS A 13 6.48 -12.41 -12.07
N LYS A 14 7.55 -12.54 -12.84
CA LYS A 14 7.53 -12.28 -14.27
C LYS A 14 6.52 -13.19 -14.95
N TYR A 15 5.62 -12.59 -15.72
CA TYR A 15 4.77 -13.32 -16.65
C TYR A 15 4.97 -12.73 -18.05
N GLY A 16 5.38 -13.57 -19.01
CA GLY A 16 5.73 -13.12 -20.37
C GLY A 16 6.75 -11.98 -20.38
N ASN A 17 6.51 -10.95 -21.19
CA ASN A 17 7.42 -9.82 -21.39
C ASN A 17 7.18 -8.64 -20.41
N TRP A 18 6.62 -8.88 -19.22
CA TRP A 18 6.24 -7.88 -18.20
C TRP A 18 5.20 -6.82 -18.64
N GLY A 19 4.96 -6.62 -19.95
CA GLY A 19 3.81 -5.94 -20.56
C GLY A 19 3.22 -4.75 -19.78
N ARG A 20 1.89 -4.65 -19.71
CA ARG A 20 1.10 -3.77 -18.81
C ARG A 20 0.37 -4.59 -17.74
N SER A 21 1.00 -5.69 -17.30
CA SER A 21 0.57 -6.56 -16.18
C SER A 21 0.54 -5.77 -14.87
N HIS A 22 -0.41 -4.84 -14.78
CA HIS A 22 -0.64 -4.00 -13.61
C HIS A 22 -1.07 -4.89 -12.46
N TRP A 23 -0.55 -4.56 -11.30
CA TRP A 23 -0.84 -5.27 -10.08
C TRP A 23 -1.25 -4.26 -9.01
N THR A 24 -2.55 -4.22 -8.73
CA THR A 24 -3.17 -3.24 -7.84
C THR A 24 -3.51 -3.81 -6.47
N TYR A 25 -3.24 -5.10 -6.25
CA TYR A 25 -3.62 -5.78 -5.02
C TYR A 25 -2.76 -5.41 -3.80
N CYS A 26 -1.49 -5.06 -4.01
CA CYS A 26 -0.57 -4.75 -2.93
C CYS A 26 0.49 -3.73 -3.41
N PHE A 27 0.57 -2.60 -2.70
CA PHE A 27 1.62 -1.59 -2.89
C PHE A 27 1.97 -0.96 -1.54
N PRO A 28 3.20 -0.46 -1.34
CA PRO A 28 3.58 0.20 -0.11
C PRO A 28 2.98 1.62 -0.03
N ALA A 29 2.68 2.05 1.19
CA ALA A 29 2.34 3.42 1.52
C ALA A 29 3.08 3.84 2.82
N LEU A 30 3.48 5.10 2.87
CA LEU A 30 4.12 5.74 4.02
C LEU A 30 3.33 7.00 4.39
N MET A 31 3.05 7.16 5.68
CA MET A 31 2.38 8.34 6.25
C MET A 31 3.20 8.88 7.42
N ALA A 32 3.38 10.20 7.48
CA ALA A 32 4.12 10.85 8.55
C ALA A 32 3.53 12.22 8.94
N GLY A 33 3.63 12.57 10.23
CA GLY A 33 3.08 13.81 10.79
C GLY A 33 1.58 13.73 11.07
N ALA A 34 0.99 14.87 11.44
CA ALA A 34 -0.46 14.99 11.75
C ALA A 34 -0.97 13.95 12.77
N GLY A 35 -0.20 13.69 13.83
CA GLY A 35 -0.57 12.75 14.89
C GLY A 35 -0.41 11.26 14.54
N ILE A 36 0.01 10.92 13.32
CA ILE A 36 0.31 9.53 12.94
C ILE A 36 1.50 9.00 13.74
N ARG A 37 1.33 7.85 14.38
CA ARG A 37 2.39 7.17 15.14
C ARG A 37 3.51 6.73 14.20
N GLY A 38 4.73 7.24 14.44
CA GLY A 38 5.93 6.84 13.70
C GLY A 38 6.54 5.52 14.21
N GLY A 39 7.48 4.96 13.44
CA GLY A 39 8.24 3.77 13.83
C GLY A 39 7.43 2.47 13.84
N VAL A 40 6.30 2.44 13.12
CA VAL A 40 5.41 1.27 13.07
C VAL A 40 5.21 0.81 11.62
N THR A 41 5.09 -0.51 11.47
CA THR A 41 4.58 -1.17 10.26
C THR A 41 3.15 -1.63 10.52
N TYR A 42 2.24 -1.39 9.58
CA TYR A 42 0.84 -1.78 9.71
C TYR A 42 0.46 -2.77 8.61
N GLY A 43 0.00 -3.95 9.02
CA GLY A 43 -0.32 -5.06 8.12
C GLY A 43 0.93 -5.75 7.55
N THR A 44 0.70 -6.85 6.83
CA THR A 44 1.75 -7.62 6.17
C THR A 44 1.24 -8.20 4.85
N SER A 45 2.13 -8.33 3.87
CA SER A 45 1.84 -9.03 2.62
C SER A 45 2.22 -10.51 2.70
N ASP A 46 1.77 -11.29 1.71
CA ASP A 46 2.24 -12.65 1.51
C ASP A 46 3.76 -12.70 1.25
N LYS A 47 4.34 -13.91 1.25
CA LYS A 47 5.79 -14.11 1.03
C LYS A 47 6.31 -13.57 -0.31
N GLN A 48 5.41 -13.28 -1.26
CA GLN A 48 5.75 -12.76 -2.58
C GLN A 48 5.45 -11.26 -2.70
N ALA A 49 4.92 -10.60 -1.66
CA ALA A 49 4.35 -9.26 -1.75
C ALA A 49 3.26 -9.09 -2.83
N GLY A 50 2.52 -10.16 -3.11
CA GLY A 50 1.43 -10.17 -4.10
C GLY A 50 0.12 -9.66 -3.53
N PHE A 51 -0.20 -10.01 -2.29
CA PHE A 51 -1.46 -9.65 -1.64
C PHE A 51 -1.23 -9.27 -0.17
N PRO A 52 -2.00 -8.34 0.40
CA PRO A 52 -2.07 -8.13 1.84
C PRO A 52 -2.76 -9.32 2.51
N ILE A 53 -2.17 -9.86 3.58
CA ILE A 53 -2.69 -11.01 4.33
C ILE A 53 -3.02 -10.68 5.78
N ASP A 54 -2.48 -9.58 6.32
CA ASP A 54 -2.83 -9.03 7.63
C ASP A 54 -3.24 -7.56 7.47
N LYS A 55 -4.38 -7.21 8.06
CA LYS A 55 -4.96 -5.85 8.07
C LYS A 55 -4.92 -5.14 6.71
N PRO A 56 -5.58 -5.70 5.66
CA PRO A 56 -5.66 -5.04 4.37
C PRO A 56 -6.31 -3.66 4.50
N VAL A 57 -5.77 -2.69 3.78
CA VAL A 57 -6.27 -1.31 3.75
C VAL A 57 -6.69 -0.98 2.33
N SER A 58 -7.95 -0.58 2.15
CA SER A 58 -8.45 -0.12 0.86
C SER A 58 -8.12 1.36 0.61
N PRO A 59 -8.14 1.84 -0.65
CA PRO A 59 -7.94 3.25 -0.96
C PRO A 59 -8.91 4.19 -0.21
N GLU A 60 -10.15 3.75 0.01
CA GLU A 60 -11.17 4.51 0.74
C GLU A 60 -10.81 4.66 2.22
N GLN A 61 -10.29 3.60 2.85
CA GLN A 61 -9.85 3.64 4.25
C GLN A 61 -8.61 4.52 4.44
N MET A 62 -7.67 4.47 3.48
CA MET A 62 -6.52 5.38 3.47
C MET A 62 -6.98 6.84 3.32
N SER A 63 -7.92 7.10 2.42
CA SER A 63 -8.50 8.43 2.21
C SER A 63 -9.21 8.94 3.46
N ALA A 64 -10.02 8.10 4.12
CA ALA A 64 -10.68 8.44 5.38
C ALA A 64 -9.68 8.82 6.48
N THR A 65 -8.55 8.11 6.58
CA THR A 65 -7.47 8.42 7.52
C THR A 65 -6.81 9.77 7.20
N ILE A 66 -6.56 10.03 5.91
CA ILE A 66 -5.99 11.31 5.46
C ILE A 66 -6.91 12.47 5.85
N PHE A 67 -8.22 12.37 5.55
CA PHE A 67 -9.18 13.43 5.88
C PHE A 67 -9.40 13.59 7.38
N HIS A 68 -9.30 12.51 8.17
CA HIS A 68 -9.37 12.59 9.62
C HIS A 68 -8.16 13.32 10.24
N ALA A 69 -7.01 13.26 9.58
CA ALA A 69 -5.76 13.87 10.05
C ALA A 69 -5.53 15.32 9.54
N LEU A 70 -6.48 15.87 8.77
CA LEU A 70 -6.51 17.28 8.37
C LEU A 70 -7.33 18.08 9.39
#